data_AF-G0QF88-F1
#
_entry.id   AF-G0QF88-F1
#
_cell.length_a   1.000
_cell.length_b   1.000
_cell.length_c   1.000
_cell.angle_alpha   90.00
_cell.angle_beta   90.00
_cell.angle_gamma   90.00
#
_symmetry.space_group_name_H-M   'P 1'
#
loop_
_entity.id
_entity.type
_entity.pdbx_description
1 polymer ?
#
loop_
_entity_poly.entity_id
_entity_poly.type
_entity_poly.pdbx_seq_one_letter_code
_entity_poly.pdbx_strand_id
1 'polypeptide(L)'
;MKEAAKKNMLSPNRPTRNTQRRRQNQGAYEGGFVYTPESGLYDDISVFDFRSLYPTVMVAHNISPETLNLENCSETFQPEGFDFSFCQDNQGFFPELIQGLVESRYEIKGEMKKLDKDSIEYERIYSRQQAQKVLANSFYGYLGYNGARWYSKECAQATTFMGRKYIEDTIETAREMGFEIVYGDTDSVFLSGDDIEERKNEFLEKVNSDLPEFMELEFEGFFKTGFFTSKDSGEGAKKKYALMDEEEDMKITGFEQVRRDWSSVAKDTQRKVLQKVLNKKVDQAAEIVKNTINSLKNQEVDVEKLRIFTTLTKPPEDYESTAPHVEAAKKAIERGEDIEPETTIGYVITRGSGNISARAETAEFADSYDPDYYIDNQVIPAAVRVLKVFGYTEAQLKGKGKQSGLDRFG
;
A
#
# COMPACT_ATOMS: atom_id res chain seq x y z
N MET A 1 8.27 -18.90 20.01
CA MET A 1 9.26 -19.45 20.97
C MET A 1 8.82 -19.22 22.42
N LYS A 2 8.67 -17.97 22.91
CA LYS A 2 8.13 -17.71 24.27
C LYS A 2 6.81 -18.43 24.52
N GLU A 3 5.86 -18.29 23.60
CA GLU A 3 4.55 -18.94 23.70
C GLU A 3 4.63 -20.47 23.57
N ALA A 4 5.52 -20.99 22.71
CA ALA A 4 5.78 -22.43 22.60
C ALA A 4 6.29 -23.00 23.94
N ALA A 5 7.20 -22.30 24.63
CA ALA A 5 7.70 -22.70 25.94
C ALA A 5 6.60 -22.71 27.01
N LYS A 6 5.71 -21.70 27.04
CA LYS A 6 4.56 -21.68 27.96
C LYS A 6 3.60 -22.85 27.73
N LYS A 7 3.48 -23.32 26.49
CA LYS A 7 2.65 -24.46 26.09
C LYS A 7 3.37 -25.81 26.15
N ASN A 8 4.60 -25.86 26.69
CA ASN A 8 5.44 -27.06 26.69
C ASN A 8 5.64 -27.68 25.29
N MET A 9 5.63 -26.85 24.24
CA MET A 9 5.87 -27.26 22.87
C MET A 9 7.34 -27.11 22.50
N LEU A 10 7.90 -28.15 21.89
CA LEU A 10 9.26 -28.09 21.34
C LEU A 10 9.27 -27.12 20.15
N SER A 11 10.16 -26.14 20.18
CA SER A 11 10.35 -25.23 19.04
C SER A 11 11.14 -25.94 17.92
N PRO A 12 10.66 -25.94 16.66
CA PRO A 12 11.42 -26.49 15.55
C PRO A 12 12.77 -25.81 15.39
N ASN A 13 13.75 -26.53 14.83
CA ASN A 13 15.08 -25.99 14.58
C ASN A 13 15.08 -24.87 13.54
N ARG A 14 16.08 -23.97 13.60
CA ARG A 14 16.31 -23.04 12.50
C ARG A 14 16.76 -23.83 11.26
N PRO A 15 16.29 -23.46 10.06
CA PRO A 15 16.70 -24.14 8.84
C PRO A 15 18.19 -23.91 8.55
N THR A 16 18.87 -24.95 8.09
CA THR A 16 20.23 -24.81 7.54
C THR A 16 20.22 -23.99 6.25
N ARG A 17 21.37 -23.48 5.81
CA ARG A 17 21.48 -22.80 4.50
C ARG A 17 20.98 -23.68 3.34
N ASN A 18 21.24 -24.99 3.40
CA ASN A 18 20.75 -25.95 2.40
C ASN A 18 19.23 -26.09 2.45
N THR A 19 18.63 -26.13 3.64
CA THR A 19 17.17 -26.14 3.82
C THR A 19 16.54 -24.87 3.25
N GLN A 20 17.11 -23.69 3.54
CA GLN A 20 16.62 -22.42 3.01
C GLN A 20 16.67 -22.37 1.48
N ARG A 21 17.77 -22.85 0.88
CA ARG A 21 17.90 -22.95 -0.58
C ARG A 21 16.88 -23.91 -1.20
N ARG A 22 16.59 -25.05 -0.54
CA ARG A 22 15.54 -25.98 -0.99
C ARG A 22 14.17 -25.31 -0.97
N ARG A 23 13.82 -24.58 0.11
CA ARG A 23 12.56 -23.82 0.21
C ARG A 23 12.44 -22.76 -0.88
N GLN A 24 13.52 -22.01 -1.13
CA GLN A 24 13.57 -21.03 -2.23
C GLN A 24 13.34 -21.68 -3.61
N ASN A 25 13.90 -22.88 -3.84
CA ASN A 25 13.74 -23.62 -5.09
C ASN A 25 12.33 -24.23 -5.28
N GLN A 26 11.49 -24.26 -4.24
CA GLN A 26 10.09 -24.68 -4.39
C GLN A 26 9.25 -23.63 -5.14
N GLY A 27 9.80 -22.46 -5.45
CA GLY A 27 9.11 -21.40 -6.19
C GLY A 27 8.09 -20.63 -5.35
N ALA A 28 7.67 -19.49 -5.88
CA ALA A 28 6.59 -18.70 -5.29
C ALA A 28 5.25 -19.45 -5.33
N TYR A 29 4.32 -19.00 -4.52
CA TYR A 29 2.91 -19.38 -4.59
C TYR A 29 2.07 -18.16 -4.94
N GLU A 30 0.84 -18.39 -5.39
CA GLU A 30 -0.09 -17.33 -5.77
C GLU A 30 -0.44 -16.44 -4.58
N GLY A 31 -0.37 -15.12 -4.78
CA GLY A 31 -0.60 -14.11 -3.74
C GLY A 31 -2.07 -13.76 -3.53
N GLY A 32 -2.31 -12.55 -3.00
CA GLY A 32 -3.66 -12.01 -2.84
C GLY A 32 -4.35 -11.73 -4.17
N PHE A 33 -5.67 -11.72 -4.14
CA PHE A 33 -6.51 -11.36 -5.28
C PHE A 33 -6.42 -9.85 -5.54
N VAL A 34 -6.39 -9.44 -6.81
CA VAL A 34 -6.40 -8.02 -7.18
C VAL A 34 -7.34 -7.84 -8.37
N TYR A 35 -8.43 -7.11 -8.15
CA TYR A 35 -9.30 -6.65 -9.22
C TYR A 35 -8.76 -5.34 -9.79
N THR A 36 -8.41 -5.34 -11.07
CA THR A 36 -7.82 -4.17 -11.72
C THR A 36 -8.93 -3.25 -12.22
N PRO A 37 -8.93 -1.96 -11.86
CA PRO A 37 -9.97 -1.02 -12.28
C PRO A 37 -9.75 -0.64 -13.75
N GLU A 38 -10.81 -0.22 -14.44
CA GLU A 38 -10.61 0.60 -15.64
C GLU A 38 -10.08 1.98 -15.22
N SER A 39 -9.23 2.58 -16.05
CA SER A 39 -8.69 3.91 -15.72
C SER A 39 -9.78 4.95 -15.92
N GLY A 40 -10.11 5.70 -14.88
CA GLY A 40 -11.21 6.67 -14.98
C GLY A 40 -11.62 7.31 -13.67
N LEU A 41 -12.71 8.07 -13.76
CA LEU A 41 -13.46 8.59 -12.61
C LEU A 41 -14.67 7.70 -12.38
N TYR A 42 -14.92 7.42 -11.11
CA TYR A 42 -16.08 6.69 -10.63
C TYR A 42 -16.75 7.54 -9.56
N ASP A 43 -18.07 7.51 -9.52
CA ASP A 43 -18.87 8.20 -8.52
C ASP A 43 -19.39 7.19 -7.48
N ASP A 44 -19.79 7.70 -6.32
CA ASP A 44 -20.51 6.96 -5.27
C ASP A 44 -19.86 5.61 -4.90
N ILE A 45 -18.65 5.69 -4.36
CA ILE A 45 -17.83 4.51 -4.05
C ILE A 45 -17.94 4.17 -2.57
N SER A 46 -18.43 2.98 -2.26
CA SER A 46 -18.31 2.40 -0.93
C SER A 46 -17.15 1.42 -0.87
N VAL A 47 -16.33 1.55 0.17
CA VAL A 47 -15.19 0.66 0.41
C VAL A 47 -15.53 -0.28 1.56
N PHE A 48 -15.33 -1.57 1.32
CA PHE A 48 -15.48 -2.63 2.31
C PHE A 48 -14.15 -3.36 2.49
N ASP A 49 -13.80 -3.70 3.73
CA ASP A 49 -12.51 -4.29 4.10
C ASP A 49 -12.70 -5.41 5.13
N PHE A 50 -12.05 -6.55 4.91
CA PHE A 50 -12.09 -7.66 5.84
C PHE A 50 -11.24 -7.37 7.09
N ARG A 51 -11.80 -7.60 8.27
CA ARG A 51 -11.09 -7.47 9.55
C ARG A 51 -9.95 -8.50 9.64
N SER A 52 -8.75 -8.07 9.28
CA SER A 52 -7.53 -8.88 9.35
C SER A 52 -7.67 -10.21 8.58
N LEU A 53 -8.02 -10.14 7.29
CA LEU A 53 -8.39 -11.30 6.46
C LEU A 53 -7.52 -12.55 6.66
N TYR A 54 -6.20 -12.46 6.43
CA TYR A 54 -5.34 -13.64 6.53
C TYR A 54 -5.24 -14.21 7.95
N PRO A 55 -5.02 -13.40 9.00
CA PRO A 55 -5.16 -13.86 10.38
C PRO A 55 -6.48 -14.60 10.65
N THR A 56 -7.62 -14.03 10.27
CA THR A 56 -8.93 -14.62 10.57
C THR A 56 -9.21 -15.87 9.74
N VAL A 57 -8.76 -15.94 8.49
CA VAL A 57 -8.75 -17.16 7.67
C VAL A 57 -7.95 -18.29 8.34
N MET A 58 -6.77 -17.97 8.89
CA MET A 58 -5.96 -18.98 9.58
C MET A 58 -6.66 -19.53 10.82
N VAL A 59 -7.39 -18.69 11.55
CA VAL A 59 -8.19 -19.10 12.71
C VAL A 59 -9.39 -19.94 12.28
N ALA A 60 -10.20 -19.44 11.33
CA ALA A 60 -11.43 -20.07 10.87
C ALA A 60 -11.22 -21.49 10.31
N HIS A 61 -10.08 -21.74 9.68
CA HIS A 61 -9.75 -23.01 9.03
C HIS A 61 -8.67 -23.81 9.77
N ASN A 62 -8.32 -23.39 10.99
CA ASN A 62 -7.30 -24.00 11.84
C ASN A 62 -5.95 -24.24 11.15
N ILE A 63 -5.51 -23.28 10.32
CA ILE A 63 -4.32 -23.42 9.48
C ILE A 63 -3.06 -23.27 10.33
N SER A 64 -2.36 -24.39 10.56
CA SER A 64 -1.09 -24.40 11.27
C SER A 64 -0.20 -25.58 10.84
N PRO A 65 1.15 -25.47 10.96
CA PRO A 65 2.04 -26.55 10.56
C PRO A 65 1.80 -27.88 11.29
N GLU A 66 1.37 -27.85 12.55
CA GLU A 66 1.09 -29.05 13.34
C GLU A 66 -0.31 -29.64 13.11
N THR A 67 -1.22 -28.89 12.48
CA THR A 67 -2.54 -29.40 12.08
C THR A 67 -2.52 -29.97 10.65
N LEU A 68 -1.48 -29.65 9.87
CA LEU A 68 -1.28 -30.10 8.49
C LEU A 68 -1.06 -31.62 8.39
N ASN A 69 -1.91 -32.30 7.61
CA ASN A 69 -1.84 -33.73 7.32
C ASN A 69 -1.69 -34.62 8.56
N LEU A 70 -2.35 -34.25 9.66
CA LEU A 70 -2.28 -34.98 10.93
C LEU A 70 -3.00 -36.33 10.81
N GLU A 71 -2.29 -37.41 11.11
CA GLU A 71 -2.86 -38.76 11.16
C GLU A 71 -3.85 -38.91 12.32
N ASN A 72 -4.88 -39.76 12.13
CA ASN A 72 -5.93 -40.04 13.11
C ASN A 72 -6.79 -38.82 13.51
N CYS A 73 -6.88 -37.81 12.65
CA CYS A 73 -7.82 -36.71 12.83
C CYS A 73 -9.24 -37.13 12.42
N SER A 74 -10.25 -36.80 13.23
CA SER A 74 -11.64 -37.14 12.97
C SER A 74 -12.29 -36.20 11.96
N GLU A 75 -11.99 -34.90 12.03
CA GLU A 75 -12.51 -33.89 11.12
C GLU A 75 -11.37 -33.07 10.49
N THR A 76 -11.39 -32.91 9.17
CA THR A 76 -10.34 -32.18 8.46
C THR A 76 -10.93 -31.15 7.50
N PHE A 77 -10.31 -29.97 7.44
CA PHE A 77 -10.53 -28.99 6.40
C PHE A 77 -9.52 -29.20 5.27
N GLN A 78 -9.99 -29.49 4.06
CA GLN A 78 -9.16 -29.59 2.87
C GLN A 78 -9.48 -28.43 1.92
N PRO A 79 -8.53 -27.51 1.66
CA PRO A 79 -8.72 -26.48 0.65
C PRO A 79 -8.95 -27.12 -0.73
N GLU A 80 -9.93 -26.61 -1.46
CA GLU A 80 -10.29 -27.12 -2.78
C GLU A 80 -9.10 -27.04 -3.76
N GLY A 81 -8.84 -28.12 -4.49
CA GLY A 81 -7.73 -28.20 -5.43
C GLY A 81 -6.36 -28.51 -4.82
N PHE A 82 -6.27 -28.73 -3.50
CA PHE A 82 -5.04 -29.13 -2.81
C PHE A 82 -5.09 -30.58 -2.31
N ASP A 83 -3.93 -31.21 -2.19
CA ASP A 83 -3.74 -32.61 -1.75
C ASP A 83 -3.35 -32.74 -0.27
N PHE A 84 -3.56 -31.66 0.50
CA PHE A 84 -3.30 -31.61 1.93
C PHE A 84 -4.51 -31.07 2.70
N SER A 85 -4.61 -31.43 3.98
CA SER A 85 -5.70 -31.01 4.85
C SER A 85 -5.20 -30.54 6.22
N PHE A 86 -6.05 -29.83 6.95
CA PHE A 86 -5.81 -29.32 8.30
C PHE A 86 -6.79 -29.97 9.27
N CYS A 87 -6.26 -30.61 10.30
CA CYS A 87 -7.06 -31.21 11.35
C CYS A 87 -7.87 -30.16 12.14
N GLN A 88 -9.12 -30.45 12.45
CA GLN A 88 -10.06 -29.57 13.16
C GLN A 88 -10.37 -30.04 14.59
N ASP A 89 -9.95 -31.26 14.97
CA ASP A 89 -10.24 -31.84 16.29
C ASP A 89 -9.74 -30.99 17.47
N ASN A 90 -8.61 -30.29 17.29
CA ASN A 90 -8.00 -29.44 18.31
C ASN A 90 -7.47 -28.15 17.67
N GLN A 91 -7.61 -27.04 18.39
CA GLN A 91 -7.10 -25.76 17.93
C GLN A 91 -5.57 -25.78 17.82
N GLY A 92 -5.07 -25.37 16.66
CA GLY A 92 -3.65 -25.25 16.36
C GLY A 92 -3.00 -24.10 17.13
N PHE A 93 -1.69 -24.21 17.31
CA PHE A 93 -0.82 -23.25 17.97
C PHE A 93 -0.86 -21.87 17.32
N PHE A 94 -0.79 -21.76 15.98
CA PHE A 94 -0.91 -20.43 15.35
C PHE A 94 -2.33 -19.87 15.41
N PRO A 95 -3.38 -20.62 15.04
CA PRO A 95 -4.78 -20.21 15.21
C PRO A 95 -5.06 -19.66 16.62
N GLU A 96 -4.66 -20.37 17.67
CA GLU A 96 -4.89 -19.91 19.05
C GLU A 96 -4.16 -18.60 19.37
N LEU A 97 -2.90 -18.48 18.96
CA LEU A 97 -2.12 -17.24 19.20
C LEU A 97 -2.68 -16.05 18.42
N ILE A 98 -3.11 -16.29 17.18
CA ILE A 98 -3.69 -15.26 16.32
C ILE A 98 -5.04 -14.82 16.89
N GLN A 99 -5.88 -15.76 17.31
CA GLN A 99 -7.16 -15.46 17.93
C GLN A 99 -6.99 -14.52 19.13
N GLY A 100 -6.12 -14.88 20.08
CA GLY A 100 -5.86 -14.01 21.25
C GLY A 100 -5.28 -12.63 20.89
N LEU A 101 -4.48 -12.53 19.82
CA LEU A 101 -3.97 -11.24 19.33
C LEU A 101 -5.06 -10.38 18.69
N VAL A 102 -5.95 -10.98 17.89
CA VAL A 102 -7.04 -10.30 17.19
C VAL A 102 -8.12 -9.85 18.19
N GLU A 103 -8.51 -10.71 19.12
CA GLU A 103 -9.48 -10.38 20.19
C GLU A 103 -8.96 -9.24 21.07
N SER A 104 -7.72 -9.35 21.56
CA SER A 104 -7.09 -8.27 22.34
C SER A 104 -7.02 -6.96 21.55
N ARG A 105 -6.81 -7.04 20.23
CA ARG A 105 -6.82 -5.85 19.38
C ARG A 105 -8.21 -5.21 19.28
N TYR A 106 -9.27 -6.00 19.24
CA TYR A 106 -10.64 -5.48 19.25
C TYR A 106 -10.97 -4.75 20.55
N GLU A 107 -10.58 -5.31 21.69
CA GLU A 107 -10.73 -4.66 23.00
C GLU A 107 -10.02 -3.30 23.02
N ILE A 108 -8.74 -3.27 22.61
CA ILE A 108 -7.93 -2.06 22.56
C ILE A 108 -8.53 -1.02 21.59
N LYS A 109 -9.05 -1.43 20.43
CA LYS A 109 -9.78 -0.51 19.52
C LYS A 109 -11.05 0.03 20.19
N GLY A 110 -11.76 -0.78 20.97
CA GLY A 110 -12.95 -0.37 21.73
C GLY A 110 -12.64 0.67 22.81
N GLU A 111 -11.51 0.52 23.51
CA GLU A 111 -11.00 1.53 24.46
C GLU A 111 -10.56 2.81 23.73
N MET A 112 -9.85 2.66 22.62
CA MET A 112 -9.35 3.79 21.81
C MET A 112 -10.46 4.73 21.34
N LYS A 113 -11.64 4.19 20.98
CA LYS A 113 -12.81 4.98 20.55
C LYS A 113 -13.35 5.92 21.64
N LYS A 114 -13.02 5.68 22.92
CA LYS A 114 -13.50 6.47 24.06
C LYS A 114 -12.53 7.60 24.46
N LEU A 115 -11.37 7.68 23.81
CA LEU A 115 -10.32 8.64 24.13
C LEU A 115 -10.32 9.81 23.15
N ASP A 116 -9.84 10.95 23.63
CA ASP A 116 -9.55 12.13 22.81
C ASP A 116 -8.35 11.85 21.89
N LYS A 117 -8.49 12.15 20.59
CA LYS A 117 -7.48 11.86 19.56
C LYS A 117 -6.15 12.58 19.82
N ASP A 118 -6.19 13.73 20.47
CA ASP A 118 -5.01 14.55 20.78
C ASP A 118 -4.34 14.15 22.11
N SER A 119 -4.88 13.15 22.83
CA SER A 119 -4.34 12.70 24.10
C SER A 119 -3.15 11.74 23.94
N ILE A 120 -2.18 11.83 24.86
CA ILE A 120 -1.03 10.89 24.94
C ILE A 120 -1.52 9.45 25.10
N GLU A 121 -2.62 9.23 25.83
CA GLU A 121 -3.17 7.89 26.02
C GLU A 121 -3.76 7.32 24.72
N TYR A 122 -4.43 8.15 23.90
CA TYR A 122 -4.84 7.73 22.56
C TYR A 122 -3.65 7.31 21.72
N GLU A 123 -2.58 8.10 21.70
CA GLU A 123 -1.37 7.81 20.92
C GLU A 123 -0.70 6.50 21.36
N ARG A 124 -0.68 6.24 22.67
CA ARG A 124 -0.16 5.00 23.27
C ARG A 124 -1.01 3.78 22.88
N ILE A 125 -2.34 3.87 23.02
CA ILE A 125 -3.28 2.80 22.67
C ILE A 125 -3.26 2.54 21.16
N TYR A 126 -3.22 3.60 20.36
CA TYR A 126 -3.06 3.52 18.91
C TYR A 126 -1.80 2.75 18.52
N SER A 127 -0.66 3.07 19.14
CA SER A 127 0.60 2.37 18.91
C SER A 127 0.51 0.88 19.26
N ARG A 128 -0.17 0.54 20.37
CA ARG A 128 -0.40 -0.87 20.78
C ARG A 128 -1.24 -1.64 19.76
N GLN A 129 -2.37 -1.10 19.31
CA GLN A 129 -3.20 -1.80 18.32
C GLN A 129 -2.51 -1.92 16.96
N GLN A 130 -1.66 -0.94 16.57
CA GLN A 130 -0.84 -1.06 15.36
C GLN A 130 0.20 -2.17 15.51
N ALA A 131 0.88 -2.26 16.65
CA ALA A 131 1.83 -3.34 16.91
C ALA A 131 1.17 -4.72 16.83
N GLN A 132 -0.04 -4.87 17.39
CA GLN A 132 -0.83 -6.11 17.28
C GLN A 132 -1.26 -6.39 15.83
N LYS A 133 -1.71 -5.37 15.08
CA LYS A 133 -2.05 -5.51 13.65
C LYS A 133 -0.87 -6.05 12.85
N VAL A 134 0.30 -5.42 13.01
CA VAL A 134 1.53 -5.81 12.32
C VAL A 134 1.93 -7.23 12.71
N LEU A 135 1.87 -7.57 14.00
CA LEU A 135 2.22 -8.90 14.49
C LEU A 135 1.28 -9.98 13.93
N ALA A 136 -0.04 -9.76 13.98
CA ALA A 136 -1.04 -10.70 13.46
C ALA A 136 -0.83 -10.95 11.96
N ASN A 137 -0.72 -9.88 11.16
CA ASN A 137 -0.49 -9.99 9.71
C ASN A 137 0.86 -10.65 9.36
N SER A 138 1.83 -10.59 10.27
CA SER A 138 3.14 -11.23 10.07
C SER A 138 3.10 -12.75 10.19
N PHE A 139 2.08 -13.37 10.80
CA PHE A 139 2.00 -14.84 10.91
C PHE A 139 1.93 -15.51 9.53
N TYR A 140 1.09 -15.00 8.64
CA TYR A 140 1.04 -15.44 7.25
C TYR A 140 2.42 -15.31 6.57
N GLY A 141 3.02 -14.12 6.63
CA GLY A 141 4.34 -13.88 6.02
C GLY A 141 5.44 -14.75 6.62
N TYR A 142 5.33 -15.10 7.91
CA TYR A 142 6.26 -15.97 8.60
C TYR A 142 6.20 -17.42 8.11
N LEU A 143 5.01 -17.93 7.77
CA LEU A 143 4.85 -19.28 7.20
C LEU A 143 5.59 -19.44 5.87
N GLY A 144 5.59 -18.38 5.04
CA GLY A 144 6.32 -18.32 3.76
C GLY A 144 7.79 -17.90 3.88
N TYR A 145 8.27 -17.47 5.04
CA TYR A 145 9.65 -17.00 5.21
C TYR A 145 10.64 -18.18 5.25
N ASN A 146 11.51 -18.27 4.25
CA ASN A 146 12.47 -19.38 4.12
C ASN A 146 13.33 -19.63 5.37
N GLY A 147 13.61 -18.59 6.18
CA GLY A 147 14.37 -18.68 7.43
C GLY A 147 13.55 -19.05 8.68
N ALA A 148 12.22 -19.22 8.56
CA ALA A 148 11.33 -19.51 9.68
C ALA A 148 11.54 -20.92 10.26
N ARG A 149 11.30 -21.03 11.58
CA ARG A 149 11.29 -22.31 12.31
C ARG A 149 10.02 -23.10 11.97
N TRP A 150 8.86 -22.45 12.08
CA TRP A 150 7.55 -22.98 11.68
C TRP A 150 7.22 -22.60 10.23
N TYR A 151 8.17 -22.82 9.32
CA TYR A 151 7.90 -22.63 7.89
C TYR A 151 6.90 -23.69 7.40
N SER A 152 5.91 -23.28 6.63
CA SER A 152 5.00 -24.18 5.92
C SER A 152 4.47 -23.47 4.69
N LYS A 153 4.83 -23.98 3.50
CA LYS A 153 4.39 -23.41 2.22
C LYS A 153 2.91 -23.69 2.02
N GLU A 154 2.47 -24.88 2.42
CA GLU A 154 1.12 -25.40 2.36
C GLU A 154 0.16 -24.52 3.19
N CYS A 155 0.56 -24.16 4.42
CA CYS A 155 -0.22 -23.22 5.22
C CYS A 155 -0.33 -21.85 4.53
N ALA A 156 0.77 -21.31 4.02
CA ALA A 156 0.76 -20.02 3.34
C ALA A 156 -0.12 -20.03 2.07
N GLN A 157 -0.06 -21.13 1.30
CA GLN A 157 -0.89 -21.38 0.13
C GLN A 157 -2.38 -21.43 0.51
N ALA A 158 -2.74 -22.24 1.51
CA ALA A 158 -4.11 -22.37 1.99
C ALA A 158 -4.68 -21.02 2.46
N THR A 159 -3.90 -20.24 3.23
CA THR A 159 -4.32 -18.92 3.69
C THR A 159 -4.59 -17.97 2.53
N THR A 160 -3.68 -17.90 1.55
CA THR A 160 -3.89 -17.04 0.38
C THR A 160 -5.06 -17.50 -0.48
N PHE A 161 -5.20 -18.82 -0.70
CA PHE A 161 -6.29 -19.39 -1.47
C PHE A 161 -7.65 -19.06 -0.87
N MET A 162 -7.82 -19.31 0.43
CA MET A 162 -9.07 -18.98 1.11
C MET A 162 -9.32 -17.47 1.15
N GLY A 163 -8.29 -16.65 1.34
CA GLY A 163 -8.42 -15.20 1.24
C GLY A 163 -8.90 -14.74 -0.14
N ARG A 164 -8.41 -15.34 -1.24
CA ARG A 164 -8.92 -15.06 -2.60
C ARG A 164 -10.38 -15.47 -2.74
N LYS A 165 -10.71 -16.70 -2.30
CA LYS A 165 -12.08 -17.23 -2.36
C LYS A 165 -13.09 -16.31 -1.68
N TYR A 166 -12.81 -15.85 -0.45
CA TYR A 166 -13.71 -14.95 0.26
C TYR A 166 -13.92 -13.59 -0.43
N ILE A 167 -12.88 -13.06 -1.07
CA ILE A 167 -13.01 -11.82 -1.87
C ILE A 167 -13.82 -12.07 -3.14
N GLU A 168 -13.59 -13.20 -3.82
CA GLU A 168 -14.32 -13.58 -5.02
C GLU A 168 -15.81 -13.80 -4.71
N ASP A 169 -16.14 -14.48 -3.62
CA ASP A 169 -17.52 -14.69 -3.14
C ASP A 169 -18.20 -13.36 -2.76
N THR A 170 -17.44 -12.45 -2.12
CA THR A 170 -17.91 -11.09 -1.81
C THR A 170 -18.21 -10.29 -3.08
N ILE A 171 -17.35 -10.40 -4.09
CA ILE A 171 -17.52 -9.76 -5.40
C ILE A 171 -18.74 -10.35 -6.14
N GLU A 172 -18.93 -11.66 -6.09
CA GLU A 172 -20.11 -12.31 -6.68
C GLU A 172 -21.40 -11.82 -6.00
N THR A 173 -21.41 -11.77 -4.67
CA THR A 173 -22.54 -11.23 -3.90
C THR A 173 -22.84 -9.78 -4.29
N ALA A 174 -21.81 -8.95 -4.49
CA ALA A 174 -21.98 -7.57 -4.92
C ALA A 174 -22.61 -7.48 -6.32
N ARG A 175 -22.17 -8.32 -7.28
CA ARG A 175 -22.77 -8.39 -8.62
C ARG A 175 -24.23 -8.81 -8.59
N GLU A 176 -24.57 -9.82 -7.78
CA GLU A 176 -25.96 -10.26 -7.61
C GLU A 176 -26.87 -9.17 -7.07
N MET A 177 -26.34 -8.29 -6.22
CA MET A 177 -27.05 -7.14 -5.67
C MET A 177 -27.12 -5.95 -6.64
N GLY A 178 -26.47 -6.04 -7.79
CA GLY A 178 -26.46 -5.02 -8.84
C GLY A 178 -25.34 -3.99 -8.74
N PHE A 179 -24.36 -4.18 -7.85
CA PHE A 179 -23.25 -3.25 -7.68
C PHE A 179 -22.14 -3.47 -8.70
N GLU A 180 -21.50 -2.38 -9.12
CA GLU A 180 -20.31 -2.41 -9.94
C GLU A 180 -19.05 -2.54 -9.07
N ILE A 181 -18.12 -3.40 -9.48
CA ILE A 181 -16.83 -3.54 -8.82
C ILE A 181 -15.84 -2.61 -9.50
N VAL A 182 -15.42 -1.60 -8.76
CA VAL A 182 -14.45 -0.61 -9.24
C VAL A 182 -13.04 -1.15 -9.02
N TYR A 183 -12.72 -1.61 -7.82
CA TYR A 183 -11.38 -2.04 -7.43
C TYR A 183 -11.46 -3.13 -6.36
N GLY A 184 -10.41 -3.94 -6.25
CA GLY A 184 -10.28 -4.95 -5.21
C GLY A 184 -8.83 -5.26 -4.96
N ASP A 185 -8.44 -5.35 -3.69
CA ASP A 185 -7.05 -5.55 -3.30
C ASP A 185 -6.95 -6.36 -2.03
N THR A 186 -6.64 -7.64 -2.20
CA THR A 186 -6.33 -8.64 -1.18
C THR A 186 -7.43 -8.89 -0.15
N ASP A 187 -7.80 -7.87 0.61
CA ASP A 187 -8.74 -7.85 1.73
C ASP A 187 -9.83 -6.79 1.59
N SER A 188 -9.78 -5.94 0.55
CA SER A 188 -10.77 -4.88 0.32
C SER A 188 -11.45 -4.98 -1.05
N VAL A 189 -12.70 -4.52 -1.10
CA VAL A 189 -13.50 -4.36 -2.32
C VAL A 189 -14.12 -2.96 -2.37
N PHE A 190 -14.09 -2.35 -3.54
CA PHE A 190 -14.58 -1.00 -3.81
C PHE A 190 -15.75 -1.14 -4.76
N LEU A 191 -16.93 -0.77 -4.29
CA LEU A 191 -18.18 -0.92 -5.00
C LEU A 191 -18.75 0.44 -5.36
N SER A 192 -19.35 0.54 -6.54
CA SER A 192 -20.09 1.71 -7.01
C SER A 192 -21.51 1.31 -7.39
N GLY A 193 -22.45 2.24 -7.22
CA GLY A 193 -23.86 2.09 -7.57
C GLY A 193 -24.73 3.13 -6.86
N ASP A 194 -25.81 3.57 -7.51
CA ASP A 194 -26.65 4.70 -7.04
C ASP A 194 -27.21 4.51 -5.61
N ASP A 195 -27.35 3.28 -5.14
CA ASP A 195 -27.93 2.92 -3.84
C ASP A 195 -26.94 2.20 -2.89
N ILE A 196 -25.65 2.13 -3.23
CA ILE A 196 -24.66 1.37 -2.43
C ILE A 196 -24.54 1.89 -1.00
N GLU A 197 -24.61 3.20 -0.80
CA GLU A 197 -24.49 3.79 0.54
C GLU A 197 -25.71 3.46 1.41
N GLU A 198 -26.90 3.39 0.81
CA GLU A 198 -28.15 3.06 1.48
C GLU A 198 -28.23 1.56 1.79
N ARG A 199 -27.76 0.72 0.85
CA ARG A 199 -27.81 -0.75 0.93
C ARG A 199 -26.56 -1.38 1.53
N LYS A 200 -25.59 -0.60 2.00
CA LYS A 200 -24.35 -1.11 2.61
C LYS A 200 -24.60 -2.11 3.74
N ASN A 201 -25.63 -1.88 4.56
CA ASN A 201 -25.96 -2.78 5.67
C ASN A 201 -26.58 -4.10 5.18
N GLU A 202 -27.42 -4.05 4.15
CA GLU A 202 -27.98 -5.24 3.49
C GLU A 202 -26.85 -6.08 2.87
N PHE A 203 -25.90 -5.43 2.18
CA PHE A 203 -24.73 -6.09 1.61
C PHE A 203 -23.86 -6.74 2.67
N LEU A 204 -23.53 -6.00 3.74
CA LEU A 204 -22.76 -6.52 4.86
C LEU A 204 -23.46 -7.70 5.53
N GLU A 205 -24.78 -7.64 5.74
CA GLU A 205 -25.55 -8.73 6.34
C GLU A 205 -25.49 -9.98 5.46
N LYS A 206 -25.70 -9.83 4.15
CA LYS A 206 -25.64 -10.94 3.19
C LYS A 206 -24.25 -11.59 3.11
N VAL A 207 -23.17 -10.80 3.10
CA VAL A 207 -21.81 -11.36 3.06
C VAL A 207 -21.47 -11.99 4.42
N ASN A 208 -21.69 -11.29 5.52
CA ASN A 208 -21.27 -11.76 6.84
C ASN A 208 -22.08 -12.97 7.34
N SER A 209 -23.31 -13.21 6.83
CA SER A 209 -24.08 -14.41 7.19
C SER A 209 -23.44 -15.71 6.72
N ASP A 210 -22.64 -15.64 5.65
CA ASP A 210 -22.01 -16.81 5.02
C ASP A 210 -20.54 -16.97 5.44
N LEU A 211 -19.99 -16.00 6.18
CA LEU A 211 -18.63 -16.05 6.70
C LEU A 211 -18.53 -16.94 7.95
N PRO A 212 -17.37 -17.61 8.16
CA PRO A 212 -17.08 -18.24 9.45
C PRO A 212 -17.11 -17.22 10.60
N GLU A 213 -17.49 -17.65 11.81
CA GLU A 213 -17.73 -16.80 12.99
C GLU A 213 -16.60 -15.79 13.30
N PHE A 214 -15.34 -16.14 13.03
CA PHE A 214 -14.19 -15.28 13.34
C PHE A 214 -13.82 -14.29 12.22
N MET A 215 -14.52 -14.33 11.09
CA MET A 215 -14.32 -13.48 9.93
C MET A 215 -15.45 -12.45 9.81
N GLU A 216 -15.11 -11.24 9.39
CA GLU A 216 -16.08 -10.15 9.25
C GLU A 216 -15.60 -9.17 8.19
N LEU A 217 -16.50 -8.81 7.27
CA LEU A 217 -16.37 -7.69 6.36
C LEU A 217 -16.91 -6.43 7.05
N GLU A 218 -16.14 -5.34 7.02
CA GLU A 218 -16.54 -4.03 7.54
C GLU A 218 -16.76 -3.03 6.40
N PHE A 219 -17.64 -2.05 6.64
CA PHE A 219 -17.68 -0.83 5.85
C PHE A 219 -16.57 0.13 6.31
N GLU A 220 -15.65 0.49 5.40
CA GLU A 220 -14.54 1.40 5.68
C GLU A 220 -14.97 2.88 5.50
N GLY A 221 -15.74 3.18 4.44
CA GLY A 221 -16.18 4.54 4.16
C GLY A 221 -16.84 4.70 2.80
N PHE A 222 -17.53 5.82 2.64
CA PHE A 222 -18.15 6.26 1.39
C PHE A 222 -17.36 7.43 0.80
N PHE A 223 -17.19 7.43 -0.51
CA PHE A 223 -16.45 8.44 -1.26
C PHE A 223 -17.25 8.86 -2.49
N LYS A 224 -17.60 10.14 -2.55
CA LYS A 224 -18.39 10.71 -3.64
C LYS A 224 -17.73 10.54 -5.01
N THR A 225 -16.40 10.62 -5.07
CA THR A 225 -15.67 10.45 -6.32
C THR A 225 -14.33 9.76 -6.08
N GLY A 226 -13.97 8.86 -6.99
CA GLY A 226 -12.66 8.20 -7.00
C GLY A 226 -12.03 8.24 -8.38
N PHE A 227 -10.71 8.39 -8.40
CA PHE A 227 -9.87 8.28 -9.58
C PHE A 227 -9.02 7.03 -9.47
N PHE A 228 -9.10 6.17 -10.48
CA PHE A 228 -8.33 4.93 -10.57
C PHE A 228 -7.48 4.93 -11.83
N THR A 229 -6.29 4.33 -11.75
CA THR A 229 -5.42 4.17 -12.91
C THR A 229 -4.84 2.77 -12.95
N SER A 230 -4.97 2.13 -14.12
CA SER A 230 -4.41 0.82 -14.43
C SER A 230 -3.00 0.94 -15.04
N LYS A 231 -2.30 -0.20 -15.19
CA LYS A 231 -0.99 -0.23 -15.85
C LYS A 231 -1.14 -0.04 -17.36
N ASP A 232 -0.15 0.64 -17.98
CA ASP A 232 0.07 0.58 -19.44
C ASP A 232 0.71 -0.75 -19.90
N SER A 233 1.13 -1.63 -18.97
CA SER A 233 1.78 -2.93 -19.22
C SER A 233 1.20 -4.02 -18.31
N GLY A 234 0.56 -5.02 -18.92
CA GLY A 234 -0.46 -5.89 -18.32
C GLY A 234 -0.02 -6.94 -17.29
N GLU A 235 0.82 -6.62 -16.30
CA GLU A 235 1.08 -7.53 -15.17
C GLU A 235 0.98 -6.82 -13.82
N GLY A 236 -0.16 -6.91 -13.12
CA GLY A 236 -0.34 -6.57 -11.70
C GLY A 236 -0.57 -5.09 -11.38
N ALA A 237 -1.57 -4.78 -10.54
CA ALA A 237 -1.85 -3.39 -10.14
C ALA A 237 -0.68 -2.78 -9.35
N LYS A 238 -0.22 -1.59 -9.72
CA LYS A 238 0.28 -0.68 -8.68
C LYS A 238 -0.97 -0.05 -8.09
N LYS A 239 -1.25 -0.36 -6.81
CA LYS A 239 -2.31 0.17 -5.94
C LYS A 239 -2.39 1.71 -6.01
N LYS A 240 -2.94 2.27 -7.08
CA LYS A 240 -2.89 3.70 -7.39
C LYS A 240 -4.30 4.22 -7.63
N TYR A 241 -4.84 4.85 -6.59
CA TYR A 241 -6.14 5.48 -6.63
C TYR A 241 -6.15 6.69 -5.70
N ALA A 242 -7.07 7.60 -5.96
CA ALA A 242 -7.38 8.70 -5.07
C ALA A 242 -8.90 8.74 -4.88
N LEU A 243 -9.35 8.88 -3.65
CA LEU A 243 -10.77 9.01 -3.32
C LEU A 243 -11.01 10.35 -2.63
N MET A 244 -12.21 10.89 -2.76
CA MET A 244 -12.66 12.10 -2.10
C MET A 244 -14.01 11.83 -1.44
N ASP A 245 -14.10 12.09 -0.14
CA ASP A 245 -15.36 11.99 0.60
C ASP A 245 -16.20 13.26 0.47
N GLU A 246 -17.31 13.32 1.19
CA GLU A 246 -18.24 14.44 1.17
C GLU A 246 -17.69 15.72 1.84
N GLU A 247 -16.70 15.59 2.71
CA GLU A 247 -16.02 16.71 3.39
C GLU A 247 -14.85 17.26 2.57
N GLU A 248 -14.69 16.79 1.32
CA GLU A 248 -13.55 17.05 0.42
C GLU A 248 -12.21 16.50 0.93
N ASP A 249 -12.23 15.59 1.89
CA ASP A 249 -11.05 14.92 2.39
C ASP A 249 -10.61 13.83 1.42
N MET A 250 -9.31 13.85 1.08
CA MET A 250 -8.74 12.98 0.06
C MET A 250 -7.92 11.83 0.64
N LYS A 251 -8.26 10.59 0.27
CA LYS A 251 -7.44 9.40 0.48
C LYS A 251 -6.64 9.09 -0.79
N ILE A 252 -5.32 9.25 -0.73
CA ILE A 252 -4.41 9.04 -1.88
C ILE A 252 -3.52 7.81 -1.62
N THR A 253 -3.59 6.81 -2.50
CA THR A 253 -2.81 5.57 -2.37
C THR A 253 -1.86 5.38 -3.54
N GLY A 254 -0.61 5.00 -3.26
CA GLY A 254 0.41 4.59 -4.23
C GLY A 254 0.94 5.65 -5.20
N PHE A 255 0.42 6.87 -5.17
CA PHE A 255 0.93 8.01 -5.92
C PHE A 255 2.23 8.57 -5.32
N GLU A 256 2.94 9.36 -6.11
CA GLU A 256 4.21 9.99 -5.76
C GLU A 256 4.09 10.93 -4.54
N GLN A 257 2.91 11.49 -4.30
CA GLN A 257 2.58 12.37 -3.17
C GLN A 257 2.94 11.78 -1.80
N VAL A 258 2.77 10.47 -1.60
CA VAL A 258 3.06 9.79 -0.33
C VAL A 258 4.50 9.27 -0.23
N ARG A 259 5.33 9.44 -1.27
CA ARG A 259 6.68 8.87 -1.34
C ARG A 259 7.75 9.85 -0.85
N ARG A 260 8.70 9.39 -0.04
CA ARG A 260 9.75 10.26 0.53
C ARG A 260 10.76 10.77 -0.50
N ASP A 261 10.98 10.02 -1.58
CA ASP A 261 11.92 10.32 -2.66
C ASP A 261 11.42 11.34 -3.71
N TRP A 262 10.32 12.04 -3.42
CA TRP A 262 9.77 13.10 -4.27
C TRP A 262 9.79 14.45 -3.55
N SER A 263 10.13 15.49 -4.32
CA SER A 263 10.13 16.87 -3.85
C SER A 263 8.74 17.37 -3.46
N SER A 264 8.68 18.28 -2.48
CA SER A 264 7.42 18.87 -2.02
C SER A 264 6.66 19.55 -3.16
N VAL A 265 7.35 20.23 -4.08
CA VAL A 265 6.70 20.83 -5.27
C VAL A 265 5.94 19.79 -6.11
N ALA A 266 6.49 18.60 -6.31
CA ALA A 266 5.84 17.56 -7.10
C ALA A 266 4.67 16.93 -6.34
N LYS A 267 4.83 16.72 -5.02
CA LYS A 267 3.78 16.21 -4.14
C LYS A 267 2.59 17.16 -4.08
N ASP A 268 2.85 18.44 -3.87
CA ASP A 268 1.83 19.49 -3.79
C ASP A 268 1.11 19.65 -5.13
N THR A 269 1.86 19.62 -6.23
CA THR A 269 1.27 19.68 -7.57
C THR A 269 0.37 18.48 -7.83
N GLN A 270 0.83 17.27 -7.52
CA GLN A 270 0.05 16.05 -7.72
C GLN A 270 -1.21 16.03 -6.84
N ARG A 271 -1.11 16.46 -5.58
CA ARG A 271 -2.27 16.58 -4.68
C ARG A 271 -3.32 17.53 -5.27
N LYS A 272 -2.90 18.71 -5.71
CA LYS A 272 -3.80 19.71 -6.33
C LYS A 272 -4.40 19.22 -7.65
N VAL A 273 -3.62 18.52 -8.46
CA VAL A 273 -4.10 17.89 -9.71
C VAL A 273 -5.17 16.85 -9.40
N LEU A 274 -4.92 15.92 -8.47
CA LEU A 274 -5.88 14.91 -8.04
C LEU A 274 -7.15 15.56 -7.48
N GLN A 275 -7.03 16.58 -6.62
CA GLN A 275 -8.19 17.31 -6.10
C GLN A 275 -9.06 17.90 -7.21
N LYS A 276 -8.45 18.52 -8.22
CA LYS A 276 -9.19 19.08 -9.36
C LYS A 276 -9.81 18.00 -10.22
N VAL A 277 -9.12 16.88 -10.44
CA VAL A 277 -9.63 15.73 -11.20
C VAL A 277 -10.81 15.07 -10.49
N LEU A 278 -10.74 14.84 -9.18
CA LEU A 278 -11.83 14.32 -8.36
C LEU A 278 -13.03 15.27 -8.34
N ASN A 279 -12.79 16.57 -8.47
CA ASN A 279 -13.85 17.58 -8.67
C ASN A 279 -14.30 17.75 -10.14
N LYS A 280 -13.93 16.82 -11.04
CA LYS A 280 -14.26 16.85 -12.48
C LYS A 280 -13.80 18.12 -13.21
N LYS A 281 -12.76 18.80 -12.70
CA LYS A 281 -12.16 20.05 -13.24
C LYS A 281 -10.80 19.77 -13.88
N VAL A 282 -10.77 18.83 -14.84
CA VAL A 282 -9.53 18.33 -15.46
C VAL A 282 -8.70 19.44 -16.13
N ASP A 283 -9.35 20.39 -16.81
CA ASP A 283 -8.63 21.49 -17.47
C ASP A 283 -7.92 22.41 -16.46
N GLN A 284 -8.57 22.68 -15.33
CA GLN A 284 -7.93 23.42 -14.23
C GLN A 284 -6.77 22.64 -13.62
N ALA A 285 -6.85 21.31 -13.58
CA ALA A 285 -5.75 20.46 -13.14
C ALA A 285 -4.53 20.61 -14.07
N ALA A 286 -4.75 20.61 -15.38
CA ALA A 286 -3.68 20.85 -16.36
C ALA A 286 -3.08 22.25 -16.25
N GLU A 287 -3.89 23.27 -15.93
CA GLU A 287 -3.41 24.63 -15.71
C GLU A 287 -2.53 24.77 -14.47
N ILE A 288 -2.83 24.05 -13.39
CA ILE A 288 -1.97 23.97 -12.20
C ILE A 288 -0.57 23.46 -12.56
N VAL A 289 -0.49 22.44 -13.42
CA VAL A 289 0.79 21.90 -13.89
C VAL A 289 1.56 22.95 -14.69
N LYS A 290 0.90 23.62 -15.64
CA LYS A 290 1.51 24.67 -16.47
C LYS A 290 2.03 25.83 -15.61
N ASN A 291 1.25 26.28 -14.63
CA ASN A 291 1.63 27.35 -13.72
C ASN A 291 2.83 26.96 -12.84
N THR A 292 2.87 25.72 -12.36
CA THR A 292 4.01 25.19 -11.61
C THR A 292 5.27 25.13 -12.47
N ILE A 293 5.14 24.68 -13.72
CA ILE A 293 6.25 24.66 -14.69
C ILE A 293 6.80 26.07 -14.94
N ASN A 294 5.92 27.06 -15.10
CA ASN A 294 6.33 28.45 -15.29
C ASN A 294 7.05 29.00 -14.06
N SER A 295 6.52 28.74 -12.85
CA SER A 295 7.16 29.13 -11.59
C SER A 295 8.56 28.52 -11.45
N LEU A 296 8.72 27.24 -11.83
CA LEU A 296 10.02 26.56 -11.84
C LEU A 296 10.99 27.22 -12.81
N LYS A 297 10.56 27.48 -14.06
CA LYS A 297 11.40 28.14 -15.08
C LYS A 297 11.84 29.55 -14.65
N ASN A 298 10.95 30.29 -14.00
CA ASN A 298 11.19 31.64 -13.54
C ASN A 298 12.02 31.73 -12.24
N GLN A 299 12.46 30.59 -11.67
CA GLN A 299 13.18 30.55 -10.39
C GLN A 299 12.36 31.09 -9.20
N GLU A 300 11.02 30.97 -9.24
CA GLU A 300 10.10 31.49 -8.23
C GLU A 300 9.80 30.47 -7.10
N VAL A 301 10.26 29.23 -7.24
CA VAL A 301 10.03 28.17 -6.25
C VAL A 301 11.18 28.15 -5.23
N ASP A 302 10.82 28.17 -3.95
CA ASP A 302 11.77 28.02 -2.85
C ASP A 302 12.54 26.70 -2.95
N VAL A 303 13.87 26.77 -2.82
CA VAL A 303 14.80 25.63 -2.81
C VAL A 303 14.40 24.59 -1.76
N GLU A 304 13.86 25.02 -0.61
CA GLU A 304 13.39 24.09 0.43
C GLU A 304 12.27 23.17 -0.07
N LYS A 305 11.41 23.64 -0.99
CA LYS A 305 10.33 22.83 -1.59
C LYS A 305 10.84 21.85 -2.66
N LEU A 306 12.10 21.97 -3.05
CA LEU A 306 12.75 21.16 -4.09
C LEU A 306 13.59 20.03 -3.51
N ARG A 307 13.70 19.95 -2.17
CA ARG A 307 14.45 18.91 -1.48
C ARG A 307 13.90 17.52 -1.77
N ILE A 308 14.80 16.62 -2.13
CA ILE A 308 14.56 15.19 -2.26
C ILE A 308 15.27 14.51 -1.10
N PHE A 309 14.58 13.62 -0.40
CA PHE A 309 15.11 12.96 0.79
C PHE A 309 15.52 11.53 0.48
N THR A 310 16.73 11.15 0.87
CA THR A 310 17.20 9.76 0.78
C THR A 310 18.11 9.45 1.96
N THR A 311 17.90 8.29 2.58
CA THR A 311 18.66 7.85 3.75
C THR A 311 19.93 7.12 3.33
N LEU A 312 21.06 7.50 3.92
CA LEU A 312 22.32 6.77 3.78
C LEU A 312 22.22 5.41 4.49
N THR A 313 22.84 4.39 3.95
CA THR A 313 22.85 3.01 4.50
C THR A 313 24.22 2.63 5.06
N LYS A 314 25.22 3.47 4.82
CA LYS A 314 26.62 3.32 5.22
C LYS A 314 27.30 4.70 5.17
N PRO A 315 28.52 4.85 5.68
CA PRO A 315 29.29 6.09 5.54
C PRO A 315 29.40 6.54 4.07
N PRO A 316 29.34 7.85 3.75
CA PRO A 316 29.46 8.36 2.37
C PRO A 316 30.72 7.90 1.63
N GLU A 317 31.84 7.71 2.36
CA GLU A 317 33.11 7.24 1.81
C GLU A 317 33.06 5.78 1.32
N ASP A 318 32.22 4.94 1.92
CA ASP A 318 32.08 3.51 1.61
C ASP A 318 31.15 3.25 0.41
N TYR A 319 30.60 4.30 -0.20
CA TYR A 319 29.78 4.18 -1.40
C TYR A 319 30.63 4.14 -2.67
N GLU A 320 30.61 2.98 -3.33
CA GLU A 320 31.10 2.82 -4.70
C GLU A 320 30.20 3.52 -5.74
N SER A 321 28.92 3.74 -5.41
CA SER A 321 27.95 4.37 -6.31
C SER A 321 27.94 5.88 -6.17
N THR A 322 27.90 6.59 -7.31
CA THR A 322 27.77 8.05 -7.38
C THR A 322 26.29 8.44 -7.39
N ALA A 323 25.53 8.06 -6.37
CA ALA A 323 24.12 8.44 -6.27
C ALA A 323 23.99 9.92 -5.82
N PRO A 324 22.93 10.66 -6.20
CA PRO A 324 22.82 12.09 -5.88
C PRO A 324 22.91 12.43 -4.39
N HIS A 325 22.24 11.67 -3.53
CA HIS A 325 22.28 11.86 -2.08
C HIS A 325 23.67 11.59 -1.48
N VAL A 326 24.44 10.68 -2.07
CA VAL A 326 25.82 10.37 -1.64
C VAL A 326 26.76 11.51 -2.02
N GLU A 327 26.68 11.98 -3.27
CA GLU A 327 27.53 13.08 -3.75
C GLU A 327 27.21 14.40 -3.03
N ALA A 328 25.92 14.69 -2.78
CA ALA A 328 25.52 15.82 -1.95
C ALA A 328 26.10 15.73 -0.53
N ALA A 329 26.03 14.56 0.10
CA ALA A 329 26.61 14.35 1.44
C ALA A 329 28.14 14.51 1.45
N LYS A 330 28.86 13.95 0.46
CA LYS A 330 30.32 14.11 0.34
C LYS A 330 30.72 15.58 0.24
N LYS A 331 30.05 16.35 -0.62
CA LYS A 331 30.31 17.80 -0.77
C LYS A 331 30.00 18.59 0.50
N ALA A 332 28.95 18.22 1.22
CA ALA A 332 28.61 18.85 2.49
C ALA A 332 29.68 18.58 3.57
N ILE A 333 30.19 17.34 3.65
CA ILE A 333 31.32 16.97 4.52
C ILE A 333 32.57 17.77 4.17
N GLU A 334 32.90 17.90 2.88
CA GLU A 334 34.04 18.73 2.43
C GLU A 334 33.89 20.20 2.83
N ARG A 335 32.66 20.67 3.05
CA ARG A 335 32.33 22.03 3.51
C ARG A 335 32.17 22.14 5.03
N GLY A 336 32.40 21.05 5.76
CA GLY A 336 32.43 21.03 7.22
C GLY A 336 31.14 20.59 7.91
N GLU A 337 30.15 20.07 7.18
CA GLU A 337 29.01 19.39 7.82
C GLU A 337 29.44 18.03 8.40
N ASP A 338 28.93 17.69 9.57
CA ASP A 338 29.11 16.37 10.18
C ASP A 338 27.92 15.47 9.84
N ILE A 339 28.16 14.44 9.01
CA ILE A 339 27.11 13.55 8.49
C ILE A 339 27.46 12.09 8.81
N GLU A 340 26.68 11.50 9.69
CA GLU A 340 26.81 10.10 10.09
C GLU A 340 26.05 9.14 9.12
N PRO A 341 26.39 7.84 9.13
CA PRO A 341 25.56 6.81 8.49
C PRO A 341 24.11 6.84 9.00
N GLU A 342 23.17 6.32 8.21
CA GLU A 342 21.73 6.30 8.54
C GLU A 342 21.06 7.69 8.61
N THR A 343 21.82 8.76 8.36
CA THR A 343 21.30 10.12 8.19
C THR A 343 20.46 10.22 6.92
N THR A 344 19.33 10.94 7.02
CA THR A 344 18.49 11.26 5.87
C THR A 344 18.96 12.58 5.24
N ILE A 345 19.48 12.49 4.02
CA ILE A 345 20.01 13.62 3.28
C ILE A 345 18.90 14.26 2.45
N GLY A 346 18.65 15.55 2.69
CA GLY A 346 17.78 16.37 1.86
C GLY A 346 18.61 17.17 0.85
N TYR A 347 18.58 16.78 -0.42
CA TYR A 347 19.40 17.38 -1.47
C TYR A 347 18.55 18.02 -2.57
N VAL A 348 19.15 18.96 -3.31
CA VAL A 348 18.58 19.68 -4.44
C VAL A 348 19.48 19.49 -5.65
N ILE A 349 18.88 19.37 -6.83
CA ILE A 349 19.65 19.31 -8.09
C ILE A 349 19.81 20.74 -8.62
N THR A 350 21.05 21.21 -8.65
CA THR A 350 21.41 22.56 -9.05
C THR A 350 21.75 22.63 -10.55
N ARG A 351 21.85 23.84 -11.08
CA ARG A 351 22.35 24.05 -12.45
C ARG A 351 23.84 23.74 -12.50
N GLY A 352 24.27 23.06 -13.56
CA GLY A 352 25.68 22.74 -13.74
C GLY A 352 25.93 21.80 -14.91
N SER A 353 27.20 21.51 -15.15
CA SER A 353 27.65 20.48 -16.08
C SER A 353 27.78 19.13 -15.37
N GLY A 354 27.84 18.04 -16.15
CA GLY A 354 27.95 16.68 -15.61
C GLY A 354 26.60 15.99 -15.43
N ASN A 355 26.63 14.84 -14.76
CA ASN A 355 25.42 14.04 -14.50
C ASN A 355 24.61 14.61 -13.32
N ILE A 356 23.42 14.06 -13.08
CA ILE A 356 22.51 14.52 -12.00
C ILE A 356 23.22 14.52 -10.64
N SER A 357 24.02 13.48 -10.33
CA SER A 357 24.68 13.34 -9.04
C SER A 357 25.76 14.40 -8.81
N ALA A 358 26.55 14.72 -9.82
CA ALA A 358 27.56 15.78 -9.74
C ALA A 358 26.94 17.17 -9.48
N ARG A 359 25.67 17.35 -9.82
CA ARG A 359 24.90 18.58 -9.61
C ARG A 359 24.02 18.55 -8.35
N ALA A 360 24.10 17.49 -7.55
CA ALA A 360 23.40 17.41 -6.28
C ALA A 360 24.15 18.21 -5.20
N GLU A 361 23.41 18.97 -4.42
CA GLU A 361 23.88 19.77 -3.28
C GLU A 361 22.92 19.59 -2.11
N THR A 362 23.38 19.68 -0.85
CA THR A 362 22.44 19.81 0.28
C THR A 362 21.70 21.14 0.18
N ALA A 363 20.48 21.20 0.72
CA ALA A 363 19.65 22.39 0.63
C ALA A 363 20.32 23.65 1.20
N GLU A 364 21.13 23.48 2.26
CA GLU A 364 21.90 24.54 2.90
C GLU A 364 22.88 25.24 1.94
N PHE A 365 23.45 24.50 0.99
CA PHE A 365 24.43 25.04 0.05
C PHE A 365 23.89 25.22 -1.38
N ALA A 366 22.59 25.04 -1.59
CA ALA A 366 21.98 25.14 -2.91
C ALA A 366 21.48 26.57 -3.18
N ASP A 367 22.30 27.40 -3.85
CA ASP A 367 21.91 28.77 -4.22
C ASP A 367 20.88 28.85 -5.37
N SER A 368 20.77 27.79 -6.16
CA SER A 368 19.85 27.71 -7.30
C SER A 368 19.49 26.27 -7.61
N TYR A 369 18.48 26.07 -8.45
CA TYR A 369 18.04 24.75 -8.89
C TYR A 369 17.97 24.64 -10.41
N ASP A 370 18.10 23.42 -10.93
CA ASP A 370 17.88 23.09 -12.35
C ASP A 370 16.38 22.91 -12.65
N PRO A 371 15.71 23.89 -13.30
CA PRO A 371 14.28 23.79 -13.56
C PRO A 371 13.93 22.60 -14.43
N ASP A 372 14.76 22.27 -15.42
CA ASP A 372 14.47 21.21 -16.38
C ASP A 372 14.49 19.85 -15.68
N TYR A 373 15.41 19.64 -14.74
CA TYR A 373 15.41 18.45 -13.89
C TYR A 373 14.08 18.30 -13.13
N TYR A 374 13.64 19.35 -12.42
CA TYR A 374 12.40 19.28 -11.63
C TYR A 374 11.15 19.19 -12.50
N ILE A 375 11.11 19.85 -13.65
CA ILE A 375 9.99 19.73 -14.59
C ILE A 375 9.91 18.29 -15.10
N ASP A 376 11.01 17.74 -15.62
CA ASP A 376 11.00 16.49 -16.38
C ASP A 376 11.06 15.24 -15.50
N ASN A 377 11.66 15.32 -14.31
CA ASN A 377 11.88 14.18 -13.43
C ASN A 377 11.02 14.22 -12.15
N GLN A 378 10.29 15.31 -11.90
CA GLN A 378 9.46 15.47 -10.70
C GLN A 378 8.02 15.91 -11.03
N VAL A 379 7.80 17.10 -11.58
CA VAL A 379 6.44 17.63 -11.78
C VAL A 379 5.68 16.87 -12.88
N ILE A 380 6.27 16.73 -14.07
CA ILE A 380 5.62 16.07 -15.21
C ILE A 380 5.30 14.59 -14.93
N PRO A 381 6.24 13.76 -14.45
CA PRO A 381 5.94 12.35 -14.19
C PRO A 381 4.82 12.13 -13.16
N ALA A 382 4.73 13.00 -12.15
CA ALA A 382 3.68 12.95 -11.14
C ALA A 382 2.31 13.36 -11.71
N ALA A 383 2.27 14.41 -12.55
CA ALA A 383 1.02 14.92 -13.11
C ALA A 383 0.49 14.13 -14.32
N VAL A 384 1.36 13.79 -15.28
CA VAL A 384 0.98 13.06 -16.50
C VAL A 384 0.35 11.72 -16.16
N ARG A 385 0.80 11.05 -15.09
CA ARG A 385 0.23 9.77 -14.67
C ARG A 385 -1.28 9.84 -14.41
N VAL A 386 -1.77 10.99 -13.96
CA VAL A 386 -3.20 11.27 -13.76
C VAL A 386 -3.82 11.78 -15.05
N LEU A 387 -3.24 12.85 -15.62
CA LEU A 387 -3.87 13.60 -16.71
C LEU A 387 -3.89 12.85 -18.05
N LYS A 388 -3.00 11.86 -18.26
CA LYS A 388 -3.00 11.03 -19.47
C LYS A 388 -4.30 10.25 -19.66
N VAL A 389 -4.98 9.88 -18.56
CA VAL A 389 -6.27 9.17 -18.60
C VAL A 389 -7.33 10.03 -19.29
N PHE A 390 -7.19 11.35 -19.19
CA PHE A 390 -8.07 12.33 -19.83
C PHE A 390 -7.50 12.89 -21.15
N GLY A 391 -6.52 12.21 -21.76
CA GLY A 391 -5.96 12.57 -23.06
C GLY A 391 -4.87 13.65 -23.06
N TYR A 392 -4.41 14.11 -21.89
CA TYR A 392 -3.31 15.07 -21.82
C TYR A 392 -1.95 14.40 -22.05
N THR A 393 -1.18 14.96 -22.98
CA THR A 393 0.21 14.55 -23.23
C THR A 393 1.20 15.42 -22.45
N GLU A 394 2.38 14.87 -22.19
CA GLU A 394 3.50 15.63 -21.63
C GLU A 394 3.81 16.91 -22.42
N ALA A 395 3.75 16.82 -23.75
CA ALA A 395 4.00 17.95 -24.63
C ALA A 395 2.99 19.09 -24.41
N GLN A 396 1.70 18.77 -24.30
CA GLN A 396 0.66 19.76 -24.00
C GLN A 396 0.83 20.40 -22.62
N LEU A 397 1.24 19.64 -21.60
CA LEU A 397 1.49 20.16 -20.25
C LEU A 397 2.72 21.07 -20.22
N LYS A 398 3.74 20.81 -21.04
CA LYS A 398 4.91 21.68 -21.21
C LYS A 398 4.66 22.90 -22.10
N GLY A 399 3.45 23.06 -22.65
CA GLY A 399 3.10 24.15 -23.57
C GLY A 399 3.55 23.93 -25.03
N LYS A 400 3.92 22.71 -25.39
CA LYS A 400 4.35 22.30 -26.74
C LYS A 400 3.23 21.47 -27.42
N GLY A 401 2.17 22.11 -27.92
CA GLY A 401 1.13 21.42 -28.73
C GLY A 401 -0.27 22.07 -28.66
N LYS A 402 -1.02 22.03 -29.76
CA LYS A 402 -2.43 22.50 -29.83
C LYS A 402 -3.36 21.52 -29.09
N GLN A 403 -4.35 22.05 -28.38
CA GLN A 403 -5.52 21.32 -27.87
C GLN A 403 -6.29 20.71 -29.05
N SER A 404 -6.40 19.38 -29.10
CA SER A 404 -7.43 18.70 -29.90
C SER A 404 -8.51 18.23 -28.93
N GLY A 405 -9.76 18.64 -29.19
CA GLY A 405 -10.87 18.72 -28.24
C GLY A 405 -11.32 17.41 -27.58
N LEU A 406 -11.83 17.59 -26.36
CA LEU A 406 -12.52 16.64 -25.50
C LEU A 406 -13.99 16.46 -25.97
N ASP A 407 -14.20 15.78 -27.10
CA ASP A 407 -15.54 15.39 -27.58
C ASP A 407 -15.73 13.85 -27.63
N ARG A 408 -15.22 13.13 -26.61
CA ARG A 408 -15.31 11.66 -26.59
C ARG A 408 -15.53 11.03 -25.21
N PHE A 409 -16.37 11.62 -24.36
CA PHE A 409 -16.99 10.87 -23.25
C PHE A 409 -18.36 11.50 -22.98
N GLY A 410 -19.40 10.88 -23.53
CA GLY A 410 -20.80 11.18 -23.31
C GLY A 410 -21.60 9.89 -23.30
#